data_AF-A0A963Q8W7-F1
#
_entry.id   AF-A0A963Q8W7-F1
#
_cell.length_a   1.000
_cell.length_b   1.000
_cell.length_c   1.000
_cell.angle_alpha   90.00
_cell.angle_beta   90.00
_cell.angle_gamma   90.00
#
_symmetry.space_group_name_H-M   'P 1'
#
loop_
_entity.id
_entity.type
_entity.pdbx_description
1 polymer ?
#
loop_
_entity_poly.entity_id
_entity_poly.type
_entity_poly.pdbx_seq_one_letter_code
_entity_poly.pdbx_strand_id
1 'polypeptide(L)'
;FEARKMGAAMAARNIARHIEERAFDKPRSWRPLVYCWRGGQRSGSLSLVLDQIGFRVHIVQGGYKAFRAALVADTERLAEQFEYQVVCGTTGSGKTRLLHALGRAGAQVLDLEALAHHRSSVLGAIPGLPQPSQKAFDTRVWDVLRRL
;
A
#
# COMPACT_ATOMS: atom_id res chain seq x y z
N PHE A 1 13.60 -22.55 -22.88
CA PHE A 1 13.25 -21.68 -24.02
C PHE A 1 11.73 -21.61 -24.21
N GLU A 2 11.03 -22.74 -24.32
CA GLU A 2 9.56 -22.80 -24.48
C GLU A 2 8.75 -21.99 -23.44
N ALA A 3 9.05 -22.15 -22.14
CA ALA A 3 8.38 -21.37 -21.10
C ALA A 3 8.54 -19.85 -21.25
N ARG A 4 9.66 -19.40 -21.82
CA ARG A 4 9.90 -17.96 -22.09
C ARG A 4 9.01 -17.47 -23.24
N LYS A 5 8.78 -18.28 -24.29
CA LYS A 5 7.86 -17.93 -25.38
C LYS A 5 6.43 -17.76 -24.86
N MET A 6 5.96 -18.71 -24.04
CA MET A 6 4.64 -18.62 -23.44
C MET A 6 4.51 -17.41 -22.50
N GLY A 7 5.52 -17.17 -21.66
CA GLY A 7 5.57 -15.99 -20.79
C GLY A 7 5.58 -14.66 -21.56
N ALA A 8 6.31 -14.59 -22.69
CA ALA A 8 6.34 -13.42 -23.56
C ALA A 8 4.96 -13.13 -24.17
N ALA A 9 4.26 -14.16 -24.66
CA ALA A 9 2.89 -14.00 -25.18
C ALA A 9 1.92 -13.50 -24.09
N MET A 10 2.02 -14.02 -22.87
CA MET A 10 1.23 -13.55 -21.73
C MET A 10 1.56 -12.09 -21.37
N ALA A 11 2.85 -11.73 -21.34
CA ALA A 11 3.28 -10.37 -21.05
C ALA A 11 2.78 -9.38 -22.12
N ALA A 12 2.90 -9.73 -23.40
CA ALA A 12 2.42 -8.90 -24.51
C ALA A 12 0.90 -8.65 -24.41
N ARG A 13 0.10 -9.71 -24.15
CA ARG A 13 -1.35 -9.56 -23.93
C ARG A 13 -1.67 -8.66 -22.74
N ASN A 14 -0.95 -8.81 -21.63
CA ASN A 14 -1.16 -7.96 -20.46
C ASN A 14 -0.79 -6.49 -20.74
N ILE A 15 0.28 -6.24 -21.50
CA ILE A 15 0.68 -4.88 -21.90
C ILE A 15 -0.40 -4.26 -22.78
N ALA A 16 -0.88 -4.96 -23.81
CA ALA A 16 -1.96 -4.49 -24.68
C ALA A 16 -3.20 -4.11 -23.86
N ARG A 17 -3.65 -5.00 -22.97
CA ARG A 17 -4.79 -4.73 -22.07
C ARG A 17 -4.56 -3.49 -21.20
N HIS A 18 -3.37 -3.31 -20.63
CA HIS A 18 -3.09 -2.11 -19.82
C HIS A 18 -3.11 -0.83 -20.65
N ILE A 19 -2.66 -0.87 -21.91
CA ILE A 19 -2.72 0.29 -22.80
C ILE A 19 -4.18 0.63 -23.08
N GLU A 20 -4.96 -0.34 -23.52
CA GLU A 20 -6.38 -0.18 -23.87
C GLU A 20 -7.20 0.34 -22.69
N GLU A 21 -7.06 -0.27 -21.50
CA GLU A 21 -7.90 0.06 -20.35
C GLU A 21 -7.43 1.31 -19.57
N ARG A 22 -6.14 1.63 -19.59
CA ARG A 22 -5.54 2.59 -18.62
C ARG A 22 -4.74 3.71 -19.24
N ALA A 23 -4.23 3.55 -20.47
CA ALA A 23 -3.35 4.54 -21.10
C ALA A 23 -3.95 5.22 -22.33
N PHE A 24 -4.94 4.62 -23.00
CA PHE A 24 -5.46 5.07 -24.29
C PHE A 24 -6.04 6.50 -24.26
N ASP A 25 -6.73 6.86 -23.17
CA ASP A 25 -7.34 8.17 -22.97
C ASP A 25 -6.39 9.19 -22.31
N LYS A 26 -5.14 8.81 -22.03
CA LYS A 26 -4.21 9.65 -21.25
C LYS A 26 -3.49 10.64 -22.15
N PRO A 27 -3.38 11.91 -21.71
CA PRO A 27 -2.62 12.90 -22.46
C PRO A 27 -1.12 12.56 -22.42
N ARG A 28 -0.35 13.05 -23.41
CA ARG A 28 1.11 12.87 -23.46
C ARG A 28 1.86 13.39 -22.22
N SER A 29 1.25 14.32 -21.48
CA SER A 29 1.77 14.83 -20.21
C SER A 29 1.61 13.86 -19.05
N TRP A 30 0.86 12.76 -19.21
CA TRP A 30 0.71 11.73 -18.19
C TRP A 30 2.04 11.00 -17.95
N ARG A 31 2.38 10.85 -16.67
CA ARG A 31 3.65 10.27 -16.21
C ARG A 31 3.40 9.07 -15.31
N PRO A 32 3.20 7.86 -15.87
CA PRO A 32 2.86 6.69 -15.06
C PRO A 32 4.04 6.25 -14.20
N LEU A 33 3.74 5.83 -12.96
CA LEU A 33 4.66 5.10 -12.09
C LEU A 33 4.35 3.61 -12.18
N VAL A 34 5.30 2.82 -12.67
CA VAL A 34 5.17 1.38 -12.87
C VAL A 34 6.04 0.63 -11.86
N TYR A 35 5.54 -0.47 -11.34
CA TYR A 35 6.32 -1.37 -10.48
C TYR A 35 5.89 -2.82 -10.67
N CYS A 36 6.80 -3.72 -10.31
CA CYS A 36 6.47 -5.11 -10.06
C CYS A 36 7.05 -5.52 -8.71
N TRP A 37 6.95 -6.79 -8.34
CA TRP A 37 7.42 -7.26 -7.03
C TRP A 37 8.90 -6.90 -6.73
N ARG A 38 9.77 -6.96 -7.74
CA ARG A 38 11.23 -6.73 -7.59
C ARG A 38 11.81 -5.67 -8.55
N GLY A 39 10.97 -4.92 -9.26
CA GLY A 39 11.43 -3.90 -10.21
C GLY A 39 12.20 -4.43 -11.43
N GLY A 40 12.04 -5.72 -11.76
CA GLY A 40 12.74 -6.36 -12.89
C GLY A 40 11.96 -6.33 -14.21
N GLN A 41 12.15 -7.39 -15.02
CA GLN A 41 11.66 -7.49 -16.40
C GLN A 41 10.16 -7.20 -16.59
N ARG A 42 9.29 -7.50 -15.61
CA ARG A 42 7.83 -7.27 -15.72
C ARG A 42 7.46 -5.79 -15.76
N SER A 43 8.00 -4.99 -14.85
CA SER A 43 7.81 -3.53 -14.89
C SER A 43 8.60 -2.91 -16.04
N GLY A 44 9.79 -3.45 -16.33
CA GLY A 44 10.63 -2.99 -17.44
C GLY A 44 9.94 -3.14 -18.79
N SER A 45 9.32 -4.28 -19.09
CA SER A 45 8.66 -4.53 -20.37
C SER A 45 7.47 -3.61 -20.62
N LEU A 46 6.63 -3.37 -19.59
CA LEU A 46 5.52 -2.43 -19.70
C LEU A 46 6.02 -0.99 -19.87
N SER A 47 7.03 -0.61 -19.07
CA SER A 47 7.64 0.72 -19.16
C SER A 47 8.24 0.97 -20.54
N LEU A 48 8.89 -0.01 -21.14
CA LEU A 48 9.47 0.10 -22.48
C LEU A 48 8.39 0.45 -23.51
N VAL A 49 7.27 -0.27 -23.51
CA VAL A 49 6.20 -0.02 -24.48
C VAL A 49 5.53 1.33 -24.25
N LEU A 50 5.23 1.69 -23.00
CA LEU A 50 4.63 2.99 -22.67
C LEU A 50 5.57 4.17 -23.02
N ASP A 51 6.87 4.01 -22.82
CA ASP A 51 7.89 5.01 -23.20
C ASP A 51 7.94 5.20 -24.73
N GLN A 52 7.90 4.10 -25.49
CA GLN A 52 7.85 4.14 -26.96
C GLN A 52 6.57 4.77 -27.52
N ILE A 53 5.45 4.67 -26.81
CA ILE A 53 4.20 5.40 -27.15
C ILE A 53 4.37 6.92 -26.92
N GLY A 54 5.35 7.33 -26.10
CA GLY A 54 5.70 8.72 -25.84
C GLY A 54 5.33 9.21 -24.43
N PHE A 55 4.98 8.31 -23.50
CA PHE A 55 4.77 8.67 -22.09
C PHE A 55 6.10 8.74 -21.34
N ARG A 56 6.22 9.67 -20.38
CA ARG A 56 7.38 9.68 -19.47
C ARG A 56 7.12 8.74 -18.31
N VAL A 57 7.62 7.51 -18.40
CA VAL A 57 7.39 6.46 -17.41
C VAL A 57 8.45 6.50 -16.30
N HIS A 58 8.01 6.30 -15.06
CA HIS A 58 8.88 6.09 -13.90
C HIS A 58 8.76 4.66 -13.41
N ILE A 59 9.86 4.07 -12.94
CA ILE A 59 9.85 2.73 -12.34
C ILE A 59 10.26 2.83 -10.87
N VAL A 60 9.53 2.14 -9.99
CA VAL A 60 9.99 1.93 -8.61
C VAL A 60 11.18 0.97 -8.63
N GLN A 61 12.37 1.51 -8.39
CA GLN A 61 13.61 0.73 -8.32
C GLN A 61 13.54 -0.32 -7.21
N GLY A 62 13.92 -1.56 -7.53
CA GLY A 62 13.76 -2.71 -6.62
C GLY A 62 12.30 -3.14 -6.37
N GLY A 63 11.33 -2.45 -6.97
CA GLY A 63 9.91 -2.78 -6.93
C GLY A 63 9.26 -2.66 -5.55
N TYR A 64 8.12 -3.34 -5.39
CA TYR A 64 7.38 -3.34 -4.14
C TYR A 64 8.20 -3.88 -2.96
N LYS A 65 9.13 -4.82 -3.19
CA LYS A 65 10.03 -5.32 -2.15
C LYS A 65 10.89 -4.21 -1.56
N ALA A 66 11.52 -3.39 -2.41
CA ALA A 66 12.35 -2.28 -1.97
C ALA A 66 11.51 -1.19 -1.29
N PHE A 67 10.35 -0.85 -1.88
CA PHE A 67 9.39 0.05 -1.24
C PHE A 67 9.01 -0.41 0.17
N ARG A 68 8.66 -1.69 0.34
CA ARG A 68 8.31 -2.23 1.65
C ARG A 68 9.47 -2.19 2.64
N ALA A 69 10.70 -2.46 2.21
CA ALA A 69 11.86 -2.36 3.08
C ALA A 69 12.08 -0.93 3.57
N ALA A 70 11.99 0.04 2.66
CA ALA A 70 12.06 1.47 3.02
C ALA A 70 10.91 1.88 3.94
N LEU A 71 9.68 1.42 3.66
CA LEU A 71 8.51 1.68 4.49
C LEU A 71 8.68 1.17 5.92
N VAL A 72 9.15 -0.07 6.10
CA VAL A 72 9.34 -0.64 7.45
C VAL A 72 10.40 0.13 8.23
N ALA A 73 11.55 0.43 7.61
CA ALA A 73 12.59 1.24 8.25
C ALA A 73 12.10 2.65 8.61
N ASP A 74 11.30 3.26 7.74
CA ASP A 74 10.73 4.57 7.99
C ASP A 74 9.65 4.56 9.08
N THR A 75 8.87 3.48 9.21
CA THR A 75 7.91 3.29 10.31
C THR A 75 8.61 3.29 11.67
N GLU A 76 9.73 2.58 11.81
CA GLU A 76 10.51 2.57 13.06
C GLU A 76 10.99 3.99 13.40
N ARG A 77 11.58 4.69 12.42
CA ARG A 77 12.02 6.08 12.57
C ARG A 77 10.89 7.05 12.93
N LEU A 78 9.73 6.92 12.29
CA LEU A 78 8.56 7.76 12.58
C LEU A 78 8.01 7.47 13.97
N ALA A 79 8.02 6.21 14.40
CA ALA A 79 7.47 5.85 15.70
C ALA A 79 8.22 6.53 16.86
N GLU A 80 9.53 6.76 16.71
CA GLU A 80 10.33 7.48 17.71
C GLU A 80 9.99 8.97 17.84
N GLN A 81 9.20 9.53 16.92
CA GLN A 81 8.86 10.96 16.90
C GLN A 81 7.65 11.31 17.78
N PHE A 82 7.00 10.33 18.39
CA PHE A 82 5.77 10.52 19.15
C PHE A 82 5.93 10.10 20.61
N GLU A 83 5.23 10.82 21.49
CA GLU A 83 5.00 10.36 22.85
C GLU A 83 3.66 9.61 22.92
N TYR A 84 3.73 8.30 23.18
CA TYR A 84 2.55 7.44 23.12
C TYR A 84 1.78 7.40 24.44
N GLN A 85 0.51 7.78 24.39
CA GLN A 85 -0.44 7.61 25.48
C GLN A 85 -1.41 6.46 25.16
N VAL A 86 -1.24 5.33 25.84
CA VAL A 86 -2.05 4.13 25.57
C VAL A 86 -3.37 4.19 26.35
N VAL A 87 -4.49 4.18 25.63
CA VAL A 87 -5.82 4.09 26.24
C VAL A 87 -6.11 2.65 26.68
N CYS A 88 -5.97 2.38 27.98
CA CYS A 88 -6.19 1.07 28.60
C CYS A 88 -7.57 0.95 29.28
N GLY A 89 -8.05 -0.28 29.49
CA GLY A 89 -9.32 -0.57 30.16
C GLY A 89 -9.95 -1.90 29.76
N THR A 90 -10.95 -2.36 30.52
CA THR A 90 -11.63 -3.63 30.30
C THR A 90 -12.39 -3.69 28.97
N THR A 91 -12.71 -4.90 28.51
CA THR A 91 -13.58 -5.10 27.33
C THR A 91 -14.94 -4.45 27.58
N GLY A 92 -15.46 -3.71 26.61
CA GLY A 92 -16.74 -3.01 26.73
C GLY A 92 -16.68 -1.64 27.41
N SER A 93 -15.52 -1.18 27.90
CA SER A 93 -15.39 0.13 28.58
C SER A 93 -15.44 1.35 27.66
N GLY A 94 -15.70 1.18 26.36
CA GLY A 94 -15.84 2.29 25.41
C GLY A 94 -14.55 2.93 24.91
N LYS A 95 -13.38 2.28 25.07
CA LYS A 95 -12.06 2.80 24.62
C LYS A 95 -12.06 3.32 23.17
N THR A 96 -12.61 2.54 22.24
CA THR A 96 -12.71 2.93 20.83
C THR A 96 -13.55 4.19 20.65
N ARG A 97 -14.66 4.35 21.42
CA ARG A 97 -15.48 5.57 21.39
C ARG A 97 -14.72 6.78 21.91
N LEU A 98 -13.92 6.60 22.96
CA LEU A 98 -13.04 7.65 23.50
C LEU A 98 -11.96 8.05 22.48
N LEU A 99 -11.26 7.08 21.87
CA LEU A 99 -10.28 7.35 20.81
C LEU A 99 -10.89 8.16 19.65
N HIS A 100 -12.10 7.80 19.20
CA HIS A 100 -12.77 8.54 18.14
C HIS A 100 -13.21 9.94 18.59
N ALA A 101 -13.57 10.13 19.85
CA ALA A 101 -13.88 11.44 20.41
C ALA A 101 -12.63 12.34 20.48
N LEU A 102 -11.49 11.79 20.90
CA LEU A 102 -10.20 12.48 20.90
C LEU A 102 -9.82 12.93 19.48
N GLY A 103 -9.96 12.04 18.49
CA GLY A 103 -9.68 12.38 17.09
C GLY A 103 -10.60 13.49 16.56
N ARG A 104 -11.90 13.46 16.89
CA ARG A 104 -12.84 14.56 16.54
C ARG A 104 -12.51 15.88 17.24
N ALA A 105 -11.88 15.83 18.41
CA ALA A 105 -11.42 17.00 19.15
C ALA A 105 -10.06 17.53 18.65
N GLY A 106 -9.48 16.93 17.60
CA GLY A 106 -8.21 17.37 17.00
C GLY A 106 -6.96 16.73 17.60
N ALA A 107 -7.10 15.74 18.48
CA ALA A 107 -5.96 14.99 18.98
C ALA A 107 -5.39 14.04 17.90
N GLN A 108 -4.09 13.76 18.00
CA GLN A 108 -3.45 12.71 17.20
C GLN A 108 -3.89 11.33 17.71
N VAL A 109 -4.39 10.48 16.81
CA VAL A 109 -4.94 9.16 17.17
C VAL A 109 -4.39 8.08 16.26
N LEU A 110 -3.88 7.01 16.88
CA LEU A 110 -3.46 5.78 16.21
C LEU A 110 -4.39 4.62 16.64
N ASP A 111 -5.42 4.35 15.85
CA ASP A 111 -6.38 3.26 16.10
C ASP A 111 -5.94 1.96 15.41
N LEU A 112 -5.05 1.19 16.06
CA LEU A 112 -4.50 -0.05 15.50
C LEU A 112 -5.57 -1.11 15.21
N GLU A 113 -6.64 -1.17 16.02
CA GLU A 113 -7.74 -2.12 15.83
C GLU A 113 -8.52 -1.82 14.56
N ALA A 114 -8.82 -0.55 14.32
CA ALA A 114 -9.46 -0.11 13.08
C ALA A 114 -8.55 -0.36 11.86
N LEU A 115 -7.24 -0.10 11.97
CA LEU A 115 -6.30 -0.39 10.88
C LEU A 115 -6.23 -1.88 10.54
N ALA A 116 -6.38 -2.77 11.53
CA ALA A 116 -6.34 -4.23 11.40
C ALA A 116 -7.70 -4.88 11.08
N HIS A 117 -8.80 -4.11 11.04
CA HIS A 117 -10.17 -4.66 11.00
C HIS A 117 -10.41 -5.73 12.09
N HIS A 118 -9.99 -5.42 13.31
CA HIS A 118 -9.96 -6.36 14.44
C HIS A 118 -10.66 -5.78 15.67
N ARG A 119 -11.10 -6.63 16.60
CA ARG A 119 -11.74 -6.24 17.86
C ARG A 119 -11.08 -6.96 19.02
N SER A 120 -10.06 -6.35 19.64
CA SER A 120 -9.37 -6.90 20.81
C SER A 120 -8.80 -8.31 20.61
N SER A 121 -7.87 -8.72 21.47
CA SER A 121 -7.35 -10.09 21.48
C SER A 121 -8.46 -11.14 21.71
N VAL A 122 -9.55 -10.77 22.39
CA VAL A 122 -10.62 -11.70 22.78
C VAL A 122 -11.66 -11.92 21.68
N LEU A 123 -12.07 -10.88 20.95
CA LEU A 123 -13.16 -10.99 19.96
C LEU A 123 -12.65 -11.25 18.54
N GLY A 124 -11.38 -10.97 18.25
CA GLY A 124 -10.76 -11.35 16.99
C GLY A 124 -11.21 -10.50 15.80
N ALA A 125 -11.35 -11.13 14.64
CA ALA A 125 -11.76 -10.49 13.40
C ALA A 125 -13.21 -9.97 13.45
N ILE A 126 -13.48 -8.91 12.68
CA ILE A 126 -14.83 -8.35 12.55
C ILE A 126 -15.63 -9.20 11.55
N PRO A 127 -16.80 -9.76 11.93
CA PRO A 127 -17.63 -10.52 10.99
C PRO A 127 -18.02 -9.70 9.75
N GLY A 128 -17.84 -10.29 8.57
CA GLY A 128 -18.15 -9.64 7.29
C GLY A 128 -17.11 -8.63 6.79
N LEU A 129 -16.03 -8.40 7.54
CA LEU A 129 -14.95 -7.48 7.15
C LEU A 129 -13.60 -8.21 7.09
N PRO A 130 -13.01 -8.41 5.90
CA PRO A 130 -11.74 -9.13 5.78
C PRO A 130 -10.61 -8.32 6.40
N GLN A 131 -9.73 -8.99 7.16
CA GLN A 131 -8.53 -8.34 7.66
C GLN A 131 -7.55 -8.03 6.52
N PRO A 132 -6.83 -6.89 6.59
CA PRO A 132 -5.78 -6.61 5.64
C PRO A 132 -4.67 -7.66 5.76
N SER A 133 -3.98 -7.94 4.64
CA SER A 133 -2.70 -8.66 4.72
C SER A 133 -1.71 -7.90 5.62
N GLN A 134 -0.73 -8.60 6.22
CA GLN A 134 0.31 -7.95 7.03
C GLN A 134 0.94 -6.74 6.32
N LYS A 135 1.26 -6.88 5.02
CA LYS A 135 1.86 -5.80 4.22
C LYS A 135 0.96 -4.57 4.12
N ALA A 136 -0.35 -4.78 4.01
CA ALA A 136 -1.32 -3.71 3.95
C ALA A 136 -1.55 -3.07 5.33
N PHE A 137 -1.54 -3.86 6.40
CA PHE A 137 -1.55 -3.34 7.77
C PHE A 137 -0.32 -2.47 8.07
N ASP A 138 0.89 -2.98 7.78
CA ASP A 138 2.16 -2.22 7.93
C ASP A 138 2.08 -0.88 7.18
N THR A 139 1.57 -0.90 5.94
CA THR A 139 1.42 0.30 5.10
C THR A 139 0.44 1.30 5.71
N ARG A 140 -0.67 0.83 6.28
CA ARG A 140 -1.67 1.68 6.94
C ARG A 140 -1.09 2.36 8.18
N VAL A 141 -0.34 1.63 9.00
CA VAL A 141 0.31 2.19 10.19
C VAL A 141 1.31 3.27 9.78
N TRP A 142 2.19 2.96 8.83
CA TRP A 142 3.13 3.93 8.26
C TRP A 142 2.44 5.19 7.73
N ASP A 143 1.33 5.01 6.99
CA ASP A 143 0.57 6.13 6.41
C ASP A 143 -0.11 7.02 7.45
N VAL A 144 -0.51 6.47 8.60
CA VAL A 144 -1.02 7.27 9.72
C VAL A 144 0.14 8.04 10.37
N LEU A 145 1.21 7.35 10.75
CA LEU A 145 2.35 7.99 11.46
C LEU A 145 2.97 9.14 10.66
N ARG A 146 3.07 9.02 9.34
CA ARG A 146 3.66 10.09 8.50
C ARG A 146 2.76 11.33 8.32
N ARG A 147 1.49 11.26 8.72
CA ARG A 147 0.49 12.33 8.55
C ARG A 147 0.08 12.99 9.86
N LEU A 148 0.32 12.32 10.98
CA LEU A 148 0.17 12.88 12.32
C LEU A 148 1.26 13.92 12.57
#